data_AF-A0AAV8XU35-F1
#
_entry.id   AF-A0AAV8XU35-F1
#
_cell.length_a   1.000
_cell.length_b   1.000
_cell.length_c   1.000
_cell.angle_alpha   90.00
_cell.angle_beta   90.00
_cell.angle_gamma   90.00
#
_symmetry.space_group_name_H-M   'P 1'
#
loop_
_entity.id
_entity.type
_entity.pdbx_description
1 polymer ?
#
loop_
_entity_poly.entity_id
_entity_poly.type
_entity_poly.pdbx_seq_one_letter_code
_entity_poly.pdbx_strand_id
1 'polypeptide(L)'
;MEVNGSQLEYCSRLGPYNKEAKYPRPILATFIDAQQRNLIFNNKKKLKGSKIAITEELTKTRYDLLISTKDKIGKENVWTSGGNIYTSIIRKKFRIRNIEDLNQIN
;
A
#
# COMPACT_ATOMS: atom_id res chain seq x y z
N MET A 1 -1.89 21.50 -4.54
CA MET A 1 -0.87 20.55 -5.04
C MET A 1 -1.54 19.71 -6.10
N GLU A 2 -1.15 19.93 -7.34
CA GLU A 2 -1.79 19.39 -8.54
C GLU A 2 -1.17 18.03 -8.86
N VAL A 3 -2.00 17.01 -9.06
CA VAL A 3 -1.55 15.70 -9.57
C VAL A 3 -1.51 15.83 -11.09
N ASN A 4 -0.32 15.82 -11.68
CA ASN A 4 -0.18 15.90 -13.12
C ASN A 4 -0.34 14.51 -13.75
N GLY A 5 -1.38 14.34 -14.59
CA GLY A 5 -1.62 13.09 -15.31
C GLY A 5 -0.50 12.68 -16.27
N SER A 6 0.35 13.63 -16.70
CA SER A 6 1.50 13.38 -17.59
C SER A 6 2.61 12.54 -16.95
N GLN A 7 2.48 12.23 -15.66
CA GLN A 7 3.46 11.46 -14.88
C GLN A 7 3.05 9.99 -14.73
N LEU A 8 1.89 9.61 -15.26
CA LEU A 8 1.45 8.22 -15.38
C LEU A 8 2.16 7.59 -16.58
N GLU A 9 2.95 6.55 -16.33
CA GLU A 9 3.68 5.84 -17.38
C GLU A 9 2.82 4.73 -17.99
N TYR A 10 2.17 3.94 -17.12
CA TYR A 10 1.37 2.80 -17.55
C TYR A 10 0.20 2.58 -16.61
N CYS A 11 -0.92 2.11 -17.16
CA CYS A 11 -2.14 1.82 -16.42
C CYS A 11 -2.89 0.65 -17.05
N SER A 12 -3.11 -0.41 -16.27
CA SER A 12 -3.84 -1.57 -16.76
C SER A 12 -4.67 -2.24 -15.67
N ARG A 13 -5.67 -3.03 -16.09
CA ARG A 13 -6.46 -3.85 -15.17
C ARG A 13 -5.77 -5.17 -14.93
N LEU A 14 -5.64 -5.56 -13.67
CA LEU A 14 -5.06 -6.85 -13.29
C LEU A 14 -6.09 -7.97 -13.39
N GLY A 15 -5.62 -9.15 -13.82
CA GLY A 15 -6.42 -10.37 -13.93
C GLY A 15 -7.35 -10.43 -15.15
N PRO A 16 -7.86 -11.62 -15.47
CA PRO A 16 -8.76 -11.83 -16.61
C PRO A 16 -10.09 -11.12 -16.40
N TYR A 17 -10.72 -10.70 -17.49
CA TYR A 17 -12.09 -10.17 -17.43
C TYR A 17 -13.06 -11.26 -16.96
N ASN A 18 -13.89 -10.92 -15.98
CA ASN A 18 -14.95 -11.79 -15.49
C ASN A 18 -16.24 -10.97 -15.38
N LYS A 19 -17.25 -11.35 -16.16
CA LYS A 19 -18.55 -10.66 -16.24
C LYS A 19 -19.37 -10.81 -14.95
N GLU A 20 -19.13 -11.85 -14.18
CA GLU A 20 -19.84 -12.17 -12.92
C GLU A 20 -19.12 -11.63 -11.68
N ALA A 21 -17.99 -10.93 -11.86
CA ALA A 21 -17.21 -10.41 -10.74
C ALA A 21 -18.01 -9.40 -9.90
N LYS A 22 -18.10 -9.67 -8.59
CA LYS A 22 -18.75 -8.78 -7.62
C LYS A 22 -18.10 -7.40 -7.53
N TYR A 23 -16.79 -7.30 -7.79
CA TYR A 23 -16.03 -6.06 -7.70
C TYR A 23 -15.23 -5.79 -8.98
N PRO A 24 -15.00 -4.52 -9.34
CA PRO A 24 -14.16 -4.17 -10.48
C PRO A 24 -12.74 -4.72 -10.32
N ARG A 25 -12.13 -5.12 -11.45
CA ARG A 25 -10.72 -5.51 -11.46
C ARG A 25 -9.83 -4.36 -10.96
N PRO A 26 -8.85 -4.65 -10.08
CA PRO A 26 -7.92 -3.64 -9.61
C PRO A 26 -7.08 -3.10 -10.76
N ILE A 27 -6.61 -1.86 -10.60
CA ILE A 27 -5.79 -1.16 -11.58
C ILE A 27 -4.36 -1.12 -11.06
N LEU A 28 -3.41 -1.57 -11.88
CA LEU A 28 -1.99 -1.31 -11.68
C LEU A 28 -1.66 0.00 -12.39
N ALA A 29 -1.17 0.98 -11.64
CA ALA A 29 -0.71 2.26 -12.17
C ALA A 29 0.78 2.42 -11.86
N THR A 30 1.61 2.59 -12.89
CA THR A 30 3.02 2.94 -12.75
C THR A 30 3.21 4.41 -13.08
N PHE A 31 4.19 5.01 -12.41
CA PHE A 31 4.49 6.43 -12.54
C PHE A 31 5.93 6.57 -12.97
N ILE A 32 6.21 7.56 -13.82
CA ILE A 32 7.56 7.90 -14.27
C ILE A 32 8.44 8.25 -13.06
N ASP A 33 7.88 8.99 -12.10
CA ASP A 33 8.58 9.44 -10.91
C ASP A 33 7.98 8.86 -9.62
N ALA A 34 8.87 8.34 -8.77
CA ALA A 34 8.56 7.88 -7.43
C ALA A 34 7.99 9.00 -6.53
N GLN A 35 8.37 10.27 -6.72
CA GLN A 35 7.83 11.37 -5.90
C GLN A 35 6.34 11.57 -6.18
N GLN A 36 5.91 11.48 -7.44
CA GLN A 36 4.51 11.57 -7.83
C GLN A 36 3.68 10.42 -7.28
N ARG A 37 4.17 9.18 -7.43
CA ARG A 37 3.55 8.01 -6.80
C ARG A 37 3.39 8.21 -5.28
N ASN A 38 4.45 8.65 -4.60
CA ASN A 38 4.44 8.88 -3.16
C ASN A 38 3.46 10.00 -2.77
N LEU A 39 3.39 11.07 -3.56
CA LEU A 39 2.46 12.18 -3.36
C LEU A 39 1.01 11.69 -3.40
N ILE A 40 0.64 10.93 -4.44
CA ILE A 40 -0.69 10.34 -4.60
C ILE A 40 -1.00 9.42 -3.43
N PHE A 41 -0.06 8.52 -3.11
CA PHE A 41 -0.24 7.55 -2.03
C PHE A 41 -0.42 8.22 -0.66
N ASN A 42 0.34 9.27 -0.36
CA ASN A 42 0.21 10.04 0.89
C ASN A 42 -1.13 10.80 0.97
N ASN A 43 -1.70 11.19 -0.18
CA ASN A 43 -2.98 11.88 -0.27
C ASN A 43 -4.18 10.93 -0.33
N LYS A 44 -4.00 9.60 -0.38
CA LYS A 44 -5.09 8.62 -0.48
C LYS A 44 -6.16 8.74 0.62
N LYS A 45 -5.81 9.32 1.77
CA LYS A 45 -6.78 9.61 2.85
C LYS A 45 -7.95 10.50 2.39
N LYS A 46 -7.75 11.31 1.34
CA LYS A 46 -8.80 12.12 0.72
C LYS A 46 -9.87 11.29 0.00
N LEU A 47 -9.60 10.00 -0.24
CA LEU A 47 -10.55 9.05 -0.83
C LEU A 47 -11.44 8.38 0.22
N LYS A 48 -11.31 8.72 1.51
CA LYS A 48 -12.19 8.19 2.55
C LYS A 48 -13.65 8.51 2.21
N GLY A 49 -14.49 7.46 2.14
CA GLY A 49 -15.90 7.56 1.71
C GLY A 49 -16.15 7.29 0.22
N SER A 50 -15.13 7.34 -0.64
CA SER A 50 -15.28 7.18 -2.10
C SER A 50 -15.37 5.72 -2.59
N LYS A 51 -15.35 4.72 -1.70
CA LYS A 51 -15.24 3.28 -2.00
C LYS A 51 -13.99 2.89 -2.83
N ILE A 52 -13.05 3.82 -3.04
CA ILE A 52 -11.77 3.58 -3.73
C ILE A 52 -10.66 3.43 -2.67
N ALA A 53 -9.79 2.44 -2.88
CA ALA A 53 -8.58 2.25 -2.09
C ALA A 53 -7.34 2.32 -2.99
N ILE A 54 -6.27 2.93 -2.47
CA ILE A 54 -4.94 2.93 -3.10
C ILE A 54 -3.99 2.17 -2.18
N THR A 55 -3.36 1.12 -2.73
CA THR A 55 -2.35 0.29 -2.06
C THR A 55 -1.05 0.32 -2.84
N GLU A 56 0.07 0.02 -2.17
CA GLU A 56 1.34 -0.23 -2.86
C GLU A 56 1.36 -1.66 -3.39
N GLU A 57 1.91 -1.85 -4.58
CA GLU A 57 2.28 -3.17 -5.06
C GLU A 57 3.57 -3.60 -4.35
N LEU A 58 3.54 -4.78 -3.72
CA LEU A 58 4.66 -5.32 -2.96
C LEU A 58 5.11 -6.64 -3.56
N THR A 59 6.41 -6.93 -3.48
CA THR A 59 6.90 -8.29 -3.75
C THR A 59 6.26 -9.28 -2.77
N LYS A 60 6.14 -10.56 -3.16
CA LYS A 60 5.51 -11.59 -2.33
C LYS A 60 6.04 -11.61 -0.90
N THR A 61 7.37 -11.59 -0.74
CA THR A 61 8.02 -11.57 0.59
C THR A 61 7.62 -10.35 1.43
N ARG A 62 7.52 -9.16 0.83
CA ARG A 62 7.10 -7.95 1.55
C ARG A 62 5.60 -7.98 1.86
N TYR A 63 4.79 -8.48 0.94
CA TYR A 63 3.37 -8.66 1.17
C TYR A 63 3.12 -9.63 2.34
N ASP A 64 3.83 -10.76 2.38
CA ASP A 64 3.71 -11.74 3.46
C ASP A 64 4.13 -11.13 4.80
N LEU A 65 5.24 -10.38 4.83
CA LEU A 65 5.67 -9.66 6.01
C LEU A 65 4.60 -8.63 6.46
N LEU A 66 3.96 -7.92 5.53
CA LEU A 66 2.90 -6.97 5.84
C LEU A 66 1.70 -7.67 6.49
N ILE A 67 1.28 -8.83 5.97
CA ILE A 67 0.19 -9.62 6.53
C ILE A 67 0.54 -10.09 7.93
N SER A 68 1.69 -10.75 8.12
CA SER A 68 2.14 -11.20 9.44
C SER A 68 2.27 -10.06 10.46
N THR A 69 2.72 -8.88 10.02
CA THR A 69 2.80 -7.68 10.87
C THR A 69 1.41 -7.21 11.30
N LYS A 70 0.45 -7.17 10.37
CA LYS A 70 -0.94 -6.78 10.65
C LYS A 70 -1.63 -7.76 11.59
N ASP A 71 -1.37 -9.05 11.42
CA ASP A 71 -1.96 -10.10 12.26
C ASP A 71 -1.44 -10.00 13.70
N LYS A 72 -0.15 -9.69 13.89
CA LYS A 72 0.45 -9.54 15.21
C LYS A 72 0.07 -8.23 15.92
N ILE A 73 0.13 -7.10 15.22
CA ILE A 73 0.04 -5.76 15.83
C ILE A 73 -1.36 -5.12 15.69
N GLY A 74 -2.16 -5.62 14.75
CA GLY A 74 -3.43 -5.02 14.36
C GLY A 74 -3.28 -4.06 13.19
N LYS A 75 -4.15 -4.25 12.19
CA LYS A 75 -4.10 -3.53 10.90
C LYS A 75 -4.10 -2.00 10.99
N GLU A 76 -4.69 -1.42 12.03
CA GLU A 76 -4.81 0.04 12.20
C GLU A 76 -3.47 0.69 12.55
N ASN A 77 -2.53 -0.08 13.12
CA ASN A 77 -1.22 0.41 13.55
C ASN A 77 -0.13 0.13 12.53
N VAL A 78 -0.45 -0.48 11.38
CA VAL A 78 0.52 -0.98 10.40
C VAL A 78 0.24 -0.37 9.03
N TRP A 79 1.26 0.23 8.42
CA TRP A 79 1.14 0.84 7.09
C TRP A 79 2.39 0.63 6.26
N THR A 80 2.25 0.83 4.96
CA THR A 80 3.37 0.82 4.01
C THR A 80 3.76 2.23 3.60
N SER A 81 5.01 2.44 3.22
CA SER A 81 5.49 3.67 2.62
C SER A 81 6.76 3.42 1.82
N GLY A 82 6.74 3.68 0.51
CA GLY A 82 7.88 3.45 -0.37
C GLY A 82 8.27 1.97 -0.44
N GLY A 83 7.27 1.09 -0.40
CA GLY A 83 7.43 -0.36 -0.35
C GLY A 83 7.97 -0.91 0.98
N ASN A 84 8.15 -0.09 2.00
CA ASN A 84 8.59 -0.53 3.33
C ASN A 84 7.42 -0.63 4.29
N ILE A 85 7.52 -1.53 5.27
CA ILE A 85 6.48 -1.75 6.27
C ILE A 85 6.87 -1.02 7.54
N TYR A 86 5.89 -0.32 8.11
CA TYR A 86 6.03 0.43 9.34
C TYR A 86 4.91 0.08 10.29
N THR A 87 5.21 0.19 11.58
CA THR A 87 4.24 0.09 12.65
C THR A 87 4.41 1.24 13.64
N SER A 88 3.36 1.56 14.39
CA SER A 88 3.39 2.51 15.50
C SER A 88 2.90 1.82 16.76
N ILE A 89 3.80 1.64 17.73
CA ILE A 89 3.48 1.10 19.06
C ILE A 89 3.97 2.09 20.12
N ILE A 90 3.11 2.39 21.09
CA ILE A 90 3.38 3.37 22.16
C ILE A 90 3.90 4.70 21.55
N ARG A 91 3.23 5.16 20.48
CA ARG A 91 3.57 6.40 19.73
C ARG A 91 4.98 6.44 19.12
N LYS A 92 5.71 5.31 19.09
CA LYS A 92 7.01 5.20 18.42
C LYS A 92 6.86 4.44 17.11
N LYS A 93 7.45 5.01 16.06
CA LYS A 93 7.47 4.41 14.73
C LYS A 93 8.61 3.41 14.62
N PHE A 94 8.30 2.19 14.17
CA PHE A 94 9.27 1.14 13.86
C PHE A 94 9.16 0.75 12.39
N ARG A 95 10.31 0.46 11.76
CA ARG A 95 10.36 -0.14 10.42
C ARG A 95 10.57 -1.63 10.59
N ILE A 96 9.72 -2.43 9.96
CA ILE A 96 9.81 -3.89 9.97
C ILE A 96 10.50 -4.31 8.68
N ARG A 97 11.67 -4.94 8.80
CA ARG A 97 12.46 -5.45 7.66
C ARG A 97 12.26 -6.95 7.46
N ASN A 98 11.99 -7.68 8.54
CA ASN A 98 11.87 -9.14 8.58
C ASN A 98 10.97 -9.57 9.76
N ILE A 99 10.83 -10.87 9.94
CA ILE A 99 9.99 -11.46 11.00
C ILE A 99 10.65 -11.28 12.38
N GLU A 100 11.98 -11.26 12.45
CA GLU A 100 12.72 -11.06 13.69
C GLU A 100 12.45 -9.69 14.30
N ASP A 101 12.35 -8.63 13.48
CA ASP A 101 11.95 -7.29 13.91
C ASP A 101 10.56 -7.30 14.56
N LEU A 102 9.65 -8.19 14.13
CA LEU A 102 8.34 -8.34 14.77
C LEU A 102 8.42 -8.95 16.16
N ASN A 103 9.38 -9.84 16.40
CA ASN A 103 9.54 -10.53 17.69
C ASN A 103 10.14 -9.64 18.76
N GLN A 104 10.83 -8.57 18.37
CA GLN A 104 11.38 -7.58 19.30
C GLN A 104 10.34 -6.56 19.78
N ILE A 105 9.15 -6.59 19.19
CA ILE A 105 8.05 -5.68 19.46
C ILE A 105 7.08 -6.41 20.40
N ASN A 106 7.22 -6.12 21.70
CA ASN A 106 6.33 -6.53 22.78
C ASN A 106 5.44 -5.37 23.21
#